data_AF-A0A4D6KQT8-F1
#
_entry.id   AF-A0A4D6KQT8-F1
#
_cell.length_a   1.000
_cell.length_b   1.000
_cell.length_c   1.000
_cell.angle_alpha   90.00
_cell.angle_beta   90.00
_cell.angle_gamma   90.00
#
_symmetry.space_group_name_H-M   'P 1'
#
loop_
_entity.id
_entity.type
_entity.pdbx_description
1 polymer ?
#
loop_
_entity_poly.entity_id
_entity_poly.type
_entity_poly.pdbx_seq_one_letter_code
_entity_poly.pdbx_strand_id
1 'polypeptide(L)'
;MVQVREASKSFTSLLLSLMHNAHWDITAAVRSIEAATASTDKYHNTSTTSIVSAHHAKYALESYISRKIFQGFDHETFYMDGSLSSLLNPDQFRRDCFTQYRDMKSMDPTELLGILPSCHFGKFCSKKYLAIVHPKMEESLFGNLEQHSQVQAGNHPRSEFYNEFLGVAKTVWLLHLLAFSLNPAPSQFEASRGAEFHQQYMDSVVKFSGGRVSAGQVVGFPVSPGFKLGNGSVIKARVYLIART
;
A
#
# COMPACT_ATOMS: atom_id res chain seq x y z
N MET A 1 -11.48 -3.95 0.32
CA MET A 1 -10.72 -2.87 0.99
C MET A 1 -10.62 -2.97 2.50
N VAL A 2 -11.64 -3.44 3.25
CA VAL A 2 -11.53 -3.51 4.73
C VAL A 2 -10.34 -4.36 5.19
N GLN A 3 -10.16 -5.57 4.65
CA GLN A 3 -9.03 -6.44 5.01
C GLN A 3 -7.66 -5.79 4.71
N VAL A 4 -7.50 -5.17 3.54
CA VAL A 4 -6.28 -4.41 3.20
C VAL A 4 -6.01 -3.32 4.22
N ARG A 5 -7.04 -2.58 4.62
CA ARG A 5 -6.91 -1.50 5.61
C ARG A 5 -6.45 -2.03 6.97
N GLU A 6 -7.07 -3.10 7.47
CA GLU A 6 -6.70 -3.62 8.80
C GLU A 6 -5.31 -4.27 8.78
N ALA A 7 -4.96 -5.03 7.74
CA ALA A 7 -3.61 -5.58 7.58
C ALA A 7 -2.55 -4.45 7.49
N SER A 8 -2.82 -3.42 6.68
CA SER A 8 -1.89 -2.28 6.53
C SER A 8 -1.71 -1.52 7.84
N LYS A 9 -2.76 -1.35 8.65
CA LYS A 9 -2.66 -0.71 9.97
C LYS A 9 -1.84 -1.57 10.95
N SER A 10 -2.04 -2.88 10.95
CA SER A 10 -1.28 -3.82 11.79
C SER A 10 0.22 -3.70 11.49
N PHE A 11 0.58 -3.88 10.21
CA PHE A 11 1.97 -3.79 9.76
C PHE A 11 2.58 -2.39 10.00
N THR A 12 1.81 -1.31 9.77
CA THR A 12 2.27 0.05 10.07
C THR A 12 2.55 0.25 11.56
N SER A 13 1.72 -0.31 12.43
CA SER A 13 1.88 -0.19 13.88
C SER A 13 3.12 -0.95 14.35
N LEU A 14 3.37 -2.14 13.79
CA LEU A 14 4.60 -2.90 14.05
C LEU A 14 5.83 -2.13 13.57
N LEU A 15 5.83 -1.63 12.33
CA LEU A 15 6.94 -0.87 11.77
C LEU A 15 7.23 0.40 12.60
N LEU A 16 6.20 1.14 12.98
CA LEU A 16 6.35 2.35 13.81
C LEU A 16 6.94 2.00 15.19
N SER A 17 6.52 0.89 15.79
CA SER A 17 7.06 0.42 17.07
C SER A 17 8.54 0.06 16.96
N LEU A 18 8.94 -0.63 15.88
CA LEU A 18 10.35 -0.94 15.62
C LEU A 18 11.19 0.33 15.39
N MET A 19 10.66 1.31 14.65
CA MET A 19 11.33 2.60 14.46
C MET A 19 11.55 3.34 15.78
N HIS A 20 10.57 3.31 16.69
CA HIS A 20 10.73 3.88 18.03
C HIS A 20 11.83 3.14 18.83
N ASN A 21 11.84 1.81 18.78
CA ASN A 21 12.85 0.99 19.47
C ASN A 21 14.26 1.20 18.90
N ALA A 22 14.36 1.47 17.60
CA ALA A 22 15.61 1.82 16.91
C ALA A 22 15.99 3.31 17.08
N HIS A 23 15.27 4.07 17.94
CA HIS A 23 15.52 5.48 18.22
C HIS A 23 15.48 6.40 16.98
N TRP A 24 14.63 6.09 16.01
CA TRP A 24 14.45 6.94 14.83
C TRP A 24 13.85 8.30 15.20
N ASP A 25 14.33 9.36 14.55
CA ASP A 25 13.59 10.63 14.49
C ASP A 25 12.38 10.45 13.54
N ILE A 26 11.23 10.13 14.14
CA ILE A 26 9.98 9.91 13.42
C ILE A 26 9.57 11.16 12.62
N THR A 27 9.85 12.37 13.13
CA THR A 27 9.51 13.60 12.43
C THR A 27 10.38 13.78 11.19
N ALA A 28 11.67 13.44 11.26
CA ALA A 28 12.54 13.41 10.08
C ALA A 28 12.12 12.34 9.07
N ALA A 29 11.74 11.14 9.53
CA ALA A 29 11.24 10.07 8.66
C ALA A 29 9.97 10.49 7.91
N VAL A 30 9.01 11.12 8.60
CA VAL A 30 7.77 11.64 8.00
C VAL A 30 8.09 12.73 6.97
N ARG A 31 8.96 13.69 7.28
CA ARG A 31 9.40 14.72 6.30
C ARG A 31 10.04 14.11 5.06
N SER A 32 10.82 13.04 5.22
CA SER A 32 11.42 12.32 4.09
C SER A 32 10.37 11.66 3.20
N ILE A 33 9.34 11.05 3.80
CA ILE A 33 8.19 10.50 3.07
C ILE A 33 7.46 11.60 2.31
N GLU A 34 7.15 12.72 2.98
CA GLU A 34 6.48 13.88 2.37
C GLU A 34 7.28 14.44 1.18
N ALA A 35 8.59 14.62 1.34
CA ALA A 35 9.46 15.11 0.27
C ALA A 35 9.48 14.16 -0.95
N ALA A 36 9.51 12.84 -0.72
CA ALA A 36 9.43 11.83 -1.76
C ALA A 36 8.04 11.72 -2.42
N THR A 37 7.00 12.32 -1.83
CA THR A 37 5.66 12.44 -2.46
C THR A 37 5.49 13.76 -3.20
N ALA A 38 6.16 14.83 -2.78
CA ALA A 38 6.05 16.15 -3.40
C ALA A 38 6.82 16.25 -4.72
N SER A 39 7.93 15.52 -4.88
CA SER A 39 8.77 15.59 -6.09
C SER A 39 8.10 15.09 -7.38
N THR A 40 6.98 14.37 -7.27
CA THR A 40 6.16 13.95 -8.42
C THR A 40 5.18 15.03 -8.88
N ASP A 41 4.89 16.03 -8.04
CA ASP A 41 4.00 17.15 -8.34
C ASP A 41 4.85 18.40 -8.63
N LYS A 42 5.04 18.73 -9.92
CA LYS A 42 5.95 19.80 -10.42
C LYS A 42 5.69 21.22 -9.91
N TYR A 43 4.75 21.42 -8.99
CA TYR A 43 4.28 22.73 -8.54
C TYR A 43 4.05 22.77 -7.02
N HIS A 44 5.09 22.66 -6.18
CA HIS A 44 5.01 23.20 -4.81
C HIS A 44 6.38 23.42 -4.16
N ASN A 45 6.50 24.56 -3.47
CA ASN A 45 7.64 24.91 -2.61
C ASN A 45 7.87 23.85 -1.52
N THR A 46 9.13 23.42 -1.38
CA THR A 46 9.65 22.60 -0.29
C THR A 46 9.51 23.34 1.04
N SER A 47 8.38 23.20 1.71
CA SER A 47 8.27 23.58 3.14
C SER A 47 9.17 22.66 3.96
N THR A 48 10.03 23.25 4.78
CA THR A 48 10.92 22.56 5.72
C THR A 48 10.18 22.03 6.96
N THR A 49 8.92 22.44 7.15
CA THR A 49 8.04 22.02 8.24
C THR A 49 7.10 20.89 7.78
N SER A 50 7.01 19.83 8.58
CA SER A 50 6.09 18.72 8.28
C SER A 50 4.65 19.18 8.40
N ILE A 51 3.80 18.77 7.45
CA ILE A 51 2.35 19.01 7.54
C ILE A 51 1.64 17.97 8.42
N VAL A 52 2.35 16.91 8.78
CA VAL A 52 1.89 15.83 9.66
C VAL A 52 2.37 16.12 11.08
N SER A 53 1.44 16.15 12.03
CA SER A 53 1.82 16.19 13.45
C SER A 53 2.49 14.88 13.85
N ALA A 54 3.36 14.90 14.87
CA ALA A 54 4.01 13.69 15.37
C ALA A 54 2.98 12.58 15.73
N HIS A 55 1.82 12.95 16.25
CA HIS A 55 0.71 12.04 16.57
C HIS A 55 0.07 11.38 15.32
N HIS A 56 0.30 11.94 14.14
CA HIS A 56 -0.24 11.49 12.87
C HIS A 56 0.80 10.79 11.98
N ALA A 57 2.01 10.55 12.48
CA ALA A 57 3.09 9.87 11.73
C ALA A 57 2.64 8.55 11.08
N LYS A 58 1.80 7.78 11.79
CA LYS A 58 1.21 6.54 11.26
C LYS A 58 0.53 6.69 9.91
N TYR A 59 -0.09 7.83 9.61
CA TYR A 59 -0.77 8.04 8.32
C TYR A 59 0.21 8.29 7.18
N ALA A 60 1.35 8.94 7.46
CA ALA A 60 2.43 9.07 6.49
C ALA A 60 3.08 7.70 6.20
N LEU A 61 3.28 6.87 7.23
CA LEU A 61 3.75 5.49 7.03
C LEU A 61 2.73 4.62 6.28
N GLU A 62 1.45 4.68 6.63
CA GLU A 62 0.37 3.99 5.89
C GLU A 62 0.38 4.41 4.41
N SER A 63 0.51 5.72 4.13
CA SER A 63 0.64 6.26 2.77
C SER A 63 1.85 5.69 2.04
N TYR A 64 3.03 5.69 2.69
CA TYR A 64 4.26 5.14 2.14
C TYR A 64 4.11 3.67 1.75
N ILE A 65 3.59 2.84 2.67
CA ILE A 65 3.35 1.40 2.44
C ILE A 65 2.33 1.21 1.33
N SER A 66 1.20 1.92 1.39
CA SER A 66 0.13 1.83 0.40
C SER A 66 0.64 2.13 -1.01
N ARG A 67 1.37 3.23 -1.19
CA ARG A 67 1.93 3.61 -2.49
C ARG A 67 2.83 2.53 -3.07
N LYS A 68 3.67 1.89 -2.24
CA LYS A 68 4.59 0.84 -2.69
C LYS A 68 3.87 -0.48 -2.97
N ILE A 69 2.95 -0.91 -2.10
CA ILE A 69 2.25 -2.18 -2.28
C ILE A 69 1.29 -2.14 -3.47
N PHE A 70 0.64 -1.01 -3.73
CA PHE A 70 -0.27 -0.82 -4.88
C PHE A 70 0.43 -0.40 -6.18
N GLN A 71 1.75 -0.16 -6.19
CA GLN A 71 2.46 0.21 -7.41
C GLN A 71 2.24 -0.84 -8.53
N GLY A 72 1.74 -0.41 -9.69
CA GLY A 72 1.46 -1.29 -10.83
C GLY A 72 0.15 -2.07 -10.74
N PHE A 73 -0.75 -1.76 -9.80
CA PHE A 73 -2.02 -2.47 -9.62
C PHE A 73 -2.91 -2.44 -10.88
N ASP A 74 -2.74 -1.47 -11.76
CA ASP A 74 -3.41 -1.33 -13.05
C ASP A 74 -2.92 -2.32 -14.13
N HIS A 75 -1.80 -3.02 -13.90
CA HIS A 75 -1.29 -4.08 -14.78
C HIS A 75 -1.67 -5.47 -14.27
N GLU A 76 -2.00 -6.39 -15.19
CA GLU A 76 -2.41 -7.77 -14.88
C GLU A 76 -1.39 -8.60 -14.09
N THR A 77 -0.14 -8.17 -14.05
CA THR A 77 0.94 -8.81 -13.30
C THR A 77 1.76 -7.84 -12.45
N PHE A 78 1.23 -6.65 -12.11
CA PHE A 78 2.00 -5.60 -11.41
C PHE A 78 3.30 -5.18 -12.12
N TYR A 79 3.34 -5.27 -13.45
CA TYR A 79 4.55 -5.13 -14.27
C TYR A 79 5.70 -6.06 -13.84
N MET A 80 5.38 -7.20 -13.22
CA MET A 80 6.41 -8.12 -12.76
C MET A 80 7.05 -8.90 -13.91
N ASP A 81 6.23 -9.22 -14.90
CA ASP A 81 6.57 -9.78 -16.19
C ASP A 81 5.82 -8.98 -17.28
N GLY A 82 6.30 -9.04 -18.52
CA GLY A 82 5.65 -8.38 -19.65
C GLY A 82 4.45 -9.15 -20.21
N SER A 83 3.79 -9.98 -19.38
CA SER A 83 2.64 -10.78 -19.81
C SER A 83 1.43 -9.90 -20.09
N LEU A 84 0.68 -10.25 -21.14
CA LEU A 84 -0.56 -9.60 -21.56
C LEU A 84 -1.63 -10.66 -21.90
N SER A 85 -1.80 -11.62 -21.00
CA SER A 85 -2.72 -12.75 -21.15
C SER A 85 -4.17 -12.29 -21.30
N SER A 86 -4.55 -11.18 -20.65
CA SER A 86 -5.87 -10.56 -20.78
C SER A 86 -6.18 -10.07 -22.20
N LEU A 87 -5.17 -9.74 -23.02
CA LEU A 87 -5.36 -9.33 -24.41
C LEU A 87 -5.62 -10.53 -25.33
N LEU A 88 -5.02 -11.68 -25.02
CA LEU A 88 -5.13 -12.88 -25.86
C LEU A 88 -6.46 -13.60 -25.63
N ASN A 89 -6.83 -13.82 -24.37
CA ASN A 89 -8.06 -14.54 -24.00
C ASN A 89 -8.73 -13.89 -22.78
N PRO A 90 -9.42 -12.75 -22.94
CA PRO A 90 -9.96 -11.97 -21.83
C PRO A 90 -10.86 -12.79 -20.90
N ASP A 91 -11.76 -13.60 -21.47
CA ASP A 91 -12.75 -14.36 -20.69
C ASP A 91 -12.11 -15.49 -19.86
N GLN A 92 -11.11 -16.16 -20.43
CA GLN A 92 -10.37 -17.20 -19.71
C GLN A 92 -9.53 -16.57 -18.59
N PHE A 93 -8.82 -15.49 -18.90
CA PHE A 93 -8.03 -14.75 -17.94
C PHE A 93 -8.87 -14.33 -16.71
N ARG A 94 -10.07 -13.78 -16.91
CA ARG A 94 -10.96 -13.41 -15.79
C ARG A 94 -11.37 -14.61 -14.94
N ARG A 95 -11.67 -15.76 -15.56
CA ARG A 95 -12.00 -17.01 -14.84
C ARG A 95 -10.81 -17.53 -14.05
N ASP A 96 -9.61 -17.45 -14.60
CA ASP A 96 -8.37 -17.87 -13.94
C ASP A 96 -8.09 -16.98 -12.74
N CYS A 97 -8.25 -15.66 -12.86
CA CYS A 97 -8.14 -14.72 -11.75
C CYS A 97 -9.13 -15.05 -10.62
N PHE A 98 -10.40 -15.33 -10.95
CA PHE A 98 -11.39 -15.68 -9.94
C PHE A 98 -11.10 -17.02 -9.24
N THR A 99 -10.63 -18.00 -10.01
CA THR A 99 -10.22 -19.31 -9.49
C THR A 99 -9.05 -19.16 -8.53
N GLN A 100 -7.99 -18.46 -8.95
CA GLN A 100 -6.85 -18.15 -8.09
C GLN A 100 -7.25 -17.35 -6.85
N TYR A 101 -8.18 -16.39 -6.97
CA TYR A 101 -8.70 -15.63 -5.82
C TYR A 101 -9.33 -16.56 -4.78
N ARG A 102 -10.21 -17.47 -5.22
CA ARG A 102 -10.90 -18.40 -4.34
C ARG A 102 -9.93 -19.32 -3.63
N ASP A 103 -8.99 -19.89 -4.38
CA ASP A 103 -8.03 -20.87 -3.86
C ASP A 103 -7.08 -20.19 -2.85
N MET A 104 -6.52 -19.03 -3.21
CA MET A 104 -5.59 -18.26 -2.37
C MET A 104 -6.25 -17.67 -1.12
N LYS A 105 -7.55 -17.39 -1.14
CA LYS A 105 -8.27 -16.79 0.01
C LYS A 105 -8.14 -17.65 1.26
N SER A 106 -8.22 -18.98 1.09
CA SER A 106 -8.18 -19.97 2.18
C SER A 106 -6.78 -20.38 2.63
N MET A 107 -5.75 -20.05 1.85
CA MET A 107 -4.39 -20.56 2.03
C MET A 107 -3.55 -19.66 2.95
N ASP A 108 -2.78 -20.22 3.88
CA ASP A 108 -1.82 -19.41 4.64
C ASP A 108 -0.65 -18.97 3.74
N PRO A 109 -0.30 -17.67 3.68
CA PRO A 109 0.75 -17.19 2.79
C PRO A 109 2.13 -17.72 3.18
N THR A 110 2.38 -18.00 4.46
CA THR A 110 3.66 -18.54 4.94
C THR A 110 3.81 -20.00 4.52
N GLU A 111 2.75 -20.80 4.67
CA GLU A 111 2.72 -22.20 4.22
C GLU A 111 2.91 -22.31 2.71
N LEU A 112 2.18 -21.51 1.93
CA LEU A 112 2.32 -21.47 0.47
C LEU A 112 3.77 -21.20 0.06
N LEU A 113 4.39 -20.17 0.63
CA LEU A 113 5.74 -19.75 0.26
C LEU A 113 6.81 -20.70 0.80
N GLY A 114 6.48 -21.54 1.79
CA GLY A 114 7.32 -22.67 2.19
C GLY A 114 7.38 -23.80 1.16
N ILE A 115 6.35 -23.93 0.31
CA ILE A 115 6.26 -24.99 -0.73
C ILE A 115 6.65 -24.44 -2.11
N LEU A 116 6.13 -23.27 -2.47
CA LEU A 116 6.29 -22.65 -3.79
C LEU A 116 6.84 -21.21 -3.65
N PRO A 117 8.08 -21.02 -3.18
CA PRO A 117 8.66 -19.69 -2.94
C PRO A 117 8.74 -18.84 -4.22
N SER A 118 8.90 -19.46 -5.39
CA SER A 118 9.05 -18.75 -6.67
C SER A 118 7.75 -18.58 -7.46
N CYS A 119 6.59 -18.87 -6.87
CA CYS A 119 5.30 -18.63 -7.52
C CYS A 119 5.07 -17.12 -7.77
N HIS A 120 4.06 -16.76 -8.57
CA HIS A 120 3.77 -15.35 -8.88
C HIS A 120 3.53 -14.50 -7.62
N PHE A 121 2.84 -15.06 -6.62
CA PHE A 121 2.66 -14.40 -5.34
C PHE A 121 3.98 -14.23 -4.58
N GLY A 122 4.87 -15.22 -4.56
CA GLY A 122 6.20 -15.10 -3.95
C GLY A 122 7.06 -14.03 -4.61
N LYS A 123 7.10 -14.00 -5.94
CA LYS A 123 7.77 -12.93 -6.71
C LYS A 123 7.19 -11.55 -6.40
N PHE A 124 5.87 -11.45 -6.27
CA PHE A 124 5.19 -10.22 -5.82
C PHE A 124 5.65 -9.82 -4.42
N CYS A 125 5.61 -10.73 -3.45
CA CYS A 125 6.06 -10.49 -2.08
C CYS A 125 7.51 -10.00 -2.04
N SER A 126 8.44 -10.64 -2.76
CA SER A 126 9.83 -10.22 -2.78
C SER A 126 10.01 -8.82 -3.36
N LYS A 127 9.43 -8.54 -4.54
CA LYS A 127 9.52 -7.21 -5.15
C LYS A 127 8.93 -6.12 -4.25
N LYS A 128 7.78 -6.39 -3.62
CA LYS A 128 7.11 -5.42 -2.76
C LYS A 128 7.83 -5.21 -1.44
N TYR A 129 8.34 -6.27 -0.81
CA TYR A 129 9.11 -6.16 0.42
C TYR A 129 10.35 -5.28 0.19
N LEU A 130 11.14 -5.58 -0.84
CA LEU A 130 12.36 -4.81 -1.16
C LEU A 130 12.06 -3.35 -1.55
N ALA A 131 10.85 -3.06 -2.05
CA ALA A 131 10.42 -1.71 -2.37
C ALA A 131 9.97 -0.90 -1.13
N ILE A 132 9.55 -1.58 -0.05
CA ILE A 132 9.05 -0.99 1.21
C ILE A 132 10.15 -0.96 2.28
N VAL A 133 11.00 -1.97 2.34
CA VAL A 133 12.00 -2.15 3.41
C VAL A 133 13.39 -2.03 2.78
N HIS A 134 13.91 -0.81 2.82
CA HIS A 134 15.25 -0.50 2.31
C HIS A 134 16.32 -1.17 3.20
N PRO A 135 17.48 -1.60 2.66
CA PRO A 135 18.56 -2.20 3.48
C PRO A 135 18.91 -1.39 4.73
N LYS A 136 19.11 -0.07 4.60
CA LYS A 136 19.36 0.83 5.75
C LYS A 136 18.24 0.83 6.80
N MET A 137 16.99 0.65 6.37
CA MET A 137 15.87 0.50 7.31
C MET A 137 16.03 -0.81 8.07
N GLU A 138 16.23 -1.91 7.36
CA GLU A 138 16.38 -3.23 7.95
C GLU A 138 17.56 -3.32 8.93
N GLU A 139 18.74 -2.84 8.52
CA GLU A 139 19.94 -2.78 9.37
C GLU A 139 19.68 -1.97 10.64
N SER A 140 18.97 -0.85 10.55
CA SER A 140 18.63 -0.05 11.72
C SER A 140 17.58 -0.69 12.62
N LEU A 141 16.61 -1.42 12.06
CA LEU A 141 15.52 -2.04 12.82
C LEU A 141 15.93 -3.36 13.48
N PHE A 142 16.79 -4.15 12.82
CA PHE A 142 17.13 -5.52 13.23
C PHE A 142 18.62 -5.73 13.51
N GLY A 143 19.49 -4.76 13.20
CA GLY A 143 20.94 -4.86 13.39
C GLY A 143 21.66 -5.74 12.37
N ASN A 144 20.96 -6.23 11.34
CA ASN A 144 21.53 -7.07 10.28
C ASN A 144 20.68 -6.97 8.98
N LEU A 145 21.14 -7.66 7.92
CA LEU A 145 20.51 -7.70 6.60
C LEU A 145 20.17 -9.15 6.16
N GLU A 146 20.03 -10.07 7.12
CA GLU A 146 19.81 -11.49 6.81
C GLU A 146 18.49 -11.67 6.04
N GLN A 147 17.43 -11.03 6.51
CA GLN A 147 16.11 -11.09 5.91
C GLN A 147 16.08 -10.45 4.52
N HIS A 148 16.75 -9.31 4.32
CA HIS A 148 16.90 -8.66 3.02
C HIS A 148 17.59 -9.60 2.02
N SER A 149 18.66 -10.24 2.48
CA SER A 149 19.46 -11.17 1.68
C SER A 149 18.66 -12.41 1.29
N GLN A 150 17.86 -12.96 2.22
CA GLN A 150 16.92 -14.05 1.94
C GLN A 150 15.91 -13.65 0.87
N VAL A 151 15.25 -12.50 1.03
CA VAL A 151 14.23 -12.01 0.08
C VAL A 151 14.83 -11.73 -1.30
N GLN A 152 16.02 -11.14 -1.35
CA GLN A 152 16.73 -10.88 -2.60
C GLN A 152 17.12 -12.18 -3.33
N ALA A 153 17.44 -13.24 -2.59
CA ALA A 153 17.69 -14.58 -3.13
C ALA A 153 16.40 -15.32 -3.55
N GLY A 154 15.22 -14.71 -3.38
CA GLY A 154 13.92 -15.32 -3.71
C GLY A 154 13.37 -16.24 -2.62
N ASN A 155 13.95 -16.21 -1.41
CA ASN A 155 13.43 -16.92 -0.25
C ASN A 155 12.47 -16.03 0.56
N HIS A 156 11.71 -16.66 1.45
CA HIS A 156 10.73 -15.99 2.30
C HIS A 156 11.07 -16.23 3.78
N PRO A 157 11.53 -15.20 4.51
CA PRO A 157 11.82 -15.28 5.94
C PRO A 157 10.60 -15.71 6.76
N ARG A 158 10.83 -16.33 7.92
CA ARG A 158 9.78 -16.71 8.89
C ARG A 158 9.67 -15.76 10.08
N SER A 159 10.27 -14.57 9.99
CA SER A 159 10.21 -13.59 11.07
C SER A 159 8.78 -13.05 11.24
N GLU A 160 8.45 -12.59 12.45
CA GLU A 160 7.17 -11.95 12.74
C GLU A 160 6.92 -10.75 11.83
N PHE A 161 7.96 -9.93 11.60
CA PHE A 161 7.87 -8.77 10.72
C PHE A 161 7.56 -9.13 9.27
N TYR A 162 8.20 -10.19 8.74
CA TYR A 162 7.91 -10.66 7.38
C TYR A 162 6.49 -11.24 7.29
N ASN A 163 6.03 -11.96 8.30
CA ASN A 163 4.68 -12.53 8.34
C ASN A 163 3.59 -11.44 8.38
N GLU A 164 3.78 -10.37 9.16
CA GLU A 164 2.87 -9.21 9.14
C GLU A 164 2.87 -8.52 7.76
N PHE A 165 4.03 -8.40 7.11
CA PHE A 165 4.11 -7.92 5.73
C PHE A 165 3.35 -8.83 4.75
N LEU A 166 3.49 -10.16 4.88
CA LEU A 166 2.77 -11.12 4.04
C LEU A 166 1.25 -10.97 4.18
N GLY A 167 0.75 -10.62 5.37
CA GLY A 167 -0.65 -10.28 5.59
C GLY A 167 -1.12 -9.14 4.68
N VAL A 168 -0.35 -8.04 4.62
CA VAL A 168 -0.63 -6.92 3.71
C VAL A 168 -0.55 -7.37 2.26
N ALA A 169 0.55 -8.02 1.87
CA ALA A 169 0.79 -8.47 0.50
C ALA A 169 -0.34 -9.39 -0.01
N LYS A 170 -0.76 -10.37 0.80
CA LYS A 170 -1.86 -11.28 0.47
C LYS A 170 -3.17 -10.54 0.25
N THR A 171 -3.52 -9.58 1.11
CA THR A 171 -4.79 -8.85 0.96
C THR A 171 -4.82 -8.00 -0.32
N VAL A 172 -3.69 -7.40 -0.73
CA VAL A 172 -3.57 -6.65 -1.98
C VAL A 172 -3.57 -7.59 -3.19
N TRP A 173 -2.87 -8.72 -3.10
CA TRP A 173 -2.87 -9.75 -4.14
C TRP A 173 -4.28 -10.29 -4.42
N LEU A 174 -5.03 -10.63 -3.37
CA LEU A 174 -6.43 -11.06 -3.49
C LEU A 174 -7.32 -9.98 -4.10
N LEU A 175 -7.13 -8.71 -3.70
CA LEU A 175 -7.86 -7.60 -4.27
C LEU A 175 -7.59 -7.43 -5.77
N HIS A 176 -6.35 -7.63 -6.19
CA HIS A 176 -5.94 -7.56 -7.59
C HIS A 176 -6.55 -8.68 -8.42
N LEU A 177 -6.43 -9.94 -7.98
CA LEU A 177 -7.11 -11.07 -8.61
C LEU A 177 -8.62 -10.84 -8.74
N LEU A 178 -9.26 -10.34 -7.68
CA LEU A 178 -10.68 -10.03 -7.72
C LEU A 178 -10.99 -8.91 -8.72
N ALA A 179 -10.21 -7.82 -8.73
CA ALA A 179 -10.41 -6.70 -9.65
C ALA A 179 -10.34 -7.15 -11.11
N PHE A 180 -9.34 -7.95 -11.46
CA PHE A 180 -9.16 -8.48 -12.81
C PHE A 180 -10.12 -9.61 -13.18
N SER A 181 -10.85 -10.19 -12.23
CA SER A 181 -11.92 -11.14 -12.53
C SER A 181 -13.24 -10.49 -12.96
N LEU A 182 -13.42 -9.19 -12.69
CA LEU A 182 -14.65 -8.45 -12.95
C LEU A 182 -14.68 -7.87 -14.37
N ASN A 183 -15.88 -7.64 -14.90
CA ASN A 183 -16.09 -6.96 -16.18
C ASN A 183 -17.22 -5.92 -16.06
N PRO A 184 -16.94 -4.61 -16.20
CA PRO A 184 -15.61 -4.04 -16.37
C PRO A 184 -14.77 -4.16 -15.08
N ALA A 185 -13.44 -4.22 -15.22
CA ALA A 185 -12.54 -4.19 -14.08
C ALA A 185 -12.67 -2.86 -13.31
N PRO A 186 -12.59 -2.86 -11.96
CA PRO A 186 -12.59 -1.64 -11.18
C PRO A 186 -11.46 -0.69 -11.56
N SER A 187 -11.76 0.60 -11.71
CA SER A 187 -10.73 1.61 -11.95
C SER A 187 -10.19 2.12 -10.61
N GLN A 188 -8.89 1.93 -10.38
CA GLN A 188 -8.20 2.54 -9.24
C GLN A 188 -8.08 4.06 -9.44
N PHE A 189 -8.25 4.82 -8.36
CA PHE A 189 -7.93 6.25 -8.34
C PHE A 189 -7.27 6.63 -7.01
N GLU A 190 -6.46 7.68 -7.04
CA GLU A 190 -5.83 8.27 -5.86
C GLU A 190 -6.06 9.78 -5.87
N ALA A 191 -6.07 10.38 -4.68
CA ALA A 191 -6.20 11.81 -4.54
C ALA A 191 -4.82 12.47 -4.63
N SER A 192 -4.70 13.50 -5.46
CA SER A 192 -3.48 14.32 -5.55
C SER A 192 -3.37 15.29 -4.37
N ARG A 193 -2.14 15.66 -4.03
CA ARG A 193 -1.89 16.72 -3.05
C ARG A 193 -2.50 18.05 -3.53
N GLY A 194 -3.11 18.79 -2.61
CA GLY A 194 -3.81 20.04 -2.89
C GLY A 194 -5.22 19.88 -3.47
N ALA A 195 -5.65 18.67 -3.84
CA ALA A 195 -6.99 18.43 -4.37
C ALA A 195 -8.09 18.76 -3.36
N GLU A 196 -9.25 19.18 -3.87
CA GLU A 196 -10.42 19.41 -3.03
C GLU A 196 -10.95 18.10 -2.44
N PHE A 197 -11.39 18.16 -1.18
CA PHE A 197 -12.00 17.00 -0.55
C PHE A 197 -13.42 16.79 -1.06
N HIS A 198 -13.67 15.64 -1.69
CA HIS A 198 -15.00 15.22 -2.11
C HIS A 198 -15.46 14.01 -1.31
N GLN A 199 -16.40 14.21 -0.39
CA GLN A 199 -16.90 13.16 0.51
C GLN A 199 -17.49 11.94 -0.22
N GLN A 200 -17.95 12.10 -1.47
CA GLN A 200 -18.43 10.99 -2.30
C GLN A 200 -17.31 10.02 -2.71
N TYR A 201 -16.08 10.50 -2.87
CA TYR A 201 -14.94 9.73 -3.36
C TYR A 201 -13.86 9.51 -2.30
N MET A 202 -13.90 10.25 -1.19
CA MET A 202 -12.83 10.29 -0.20
C MET A 202 -13.36 10.18 1.22
N ASP A 203 -12.61 9.48 2.08
CA ASP A 203 -12.78 9.48 3.53
C ASP A 203 -11.52 10.06 4.18
N SER A 204 -11.70 10.99 5.13
CA SER A 204 -10.57 11.51 5.91
C SER A 204 -10.11 10.50 6.96
N VAL A 205 -8.79 10.35 7.11
CA VAL A 205 -8.22 9.60 8.24
C VAL A 205 -8.09 10.45 9.51
N VAL A 206 -8.19 11.78 9.37
CA VAL A 206 -8.18 12.71 10.50
C VAL A 206 -9.61 12.89 10.99
N LYS A 207 -9.81 12.83 12.30
CA LYS A 207 -11.12 13.10 12.92
C LYS A 207 -11.25 14.60 13.15
N PHE A 208 -12.37 15.17 12.71
CA PHE A 208 -12.72 16.57 12.93
C PHE A 208 -13.74 16.68 14.08
N SER A 209 -13.65 17.77 14.84
CA SER A 209 -14.66 18.11 15.85
C SER A 209 -16.04 18.22 15.19
N GLY A 210 -17.04 17.53 15.76
CA GLY A 210 -18.38 17.45 15.17
C GLY A 210 -18.54 16.47 14.00
N GLY A 211 -17.51 15.69 13.66
CA GLY A 211 -17.59 14.57 12.70
C GLY A 211 -17.70 14.96 11.23
N ARG A 212 -17.68 16.26 10.90
CA ARG A 212 -17.69 16.78 9.52
C ARG A 212 -16.37 17.46 9.21
N VAL A 213 -15.90 17.28 7.97
CA VAL A 213 -14.72 17.99 7.46
C VAL A 213 -15.07 19.48 7.38
N SER A 214 -14.25 20.33 8.01
CA SER A 214 -14.45 21.78 7.99
C SER A 214 -14.22 22.37 6.59
N ALA A 215 -14.81 23.53 6.31
CA ALA A 215 -14.52 24.27 5.08
C ALA A 215 -13.02 24.60 5.00
N GLY A 216 -12.51 24.73 3.77
CA GLY A 216 -11.11 25.08 3.51
C GLY A 216 -10.11 23.94 3.75
N GLN A 217 -10.55 22.69 3.80
CA GLN A 217 -9.65 21.53 3.85
C GLN A 217 -9.32 21.03 2.44
N VAL A 218 -8.06 20.67 2.23
CA VAL A 218 -7.56 20.04 1.00
C VAL A 218 -6.78 18.77 1.33
N VAL A 219 -6.58 17.93 0.32
CA VAL A 219 -5.79 16.71 0.46
C VAL A 219 -4.32 17.09 0.69
N GLY A 220 -3.78 16.72 1.85
CA GLY A 220 -2.34 16.82 2.12
C GLY A 220 -1.56 15.72 1.43
N PHE A 221 -2.05 14.48 1.51
CA PHE A 221 -1.54 13.32 0.77
C PHE A 221 -2.56 12.16 0.77
N PRO A 222 -2.49 11.26 -0.23
CA PRO A 222 -3.29 10.03 -0.23
C PRO A 222 -2.75 9.04 0.80
N VAL A 223 -3.64 8.35 1.51
CA VAL A 223 -3.29 7.28 2.48
C VAL A 223 -3.54 5.90 1.89
N SER A 224 -4.62 5.73 1.13
CA SER A 224 -4.87 4.50 0.36
C SER A 224 -5.76 4.79 -0.85
N PRO A 225 -5.64 4.02 -1.95
CA PRO A 225 -6.43 4.24 -3.15
C PRO A 225 -7.93 4.01 -2.93
N GLY A 226 -8.72 4.60 -3.83
CA GLY A 226 -10.13 4.32 -4.03
C GLY A 226 -10.34 3.51 -5.32
N PHE A 227 -11.55 2.98 -5.49
CA PHE A 227 -11.95 2.20 -6.65
C PHE A 227 -13.34 2.58 -7.13
N LYS A 228 -13.47 2.81 -8.44
CA LYS A 228 -14.78 2.93 -9.11
C LYS A 228 -15.16 1.58 -9.70
N LEU A 229 -16.32 1.05 -9.30
CA LEU A 229 -16.83 -0.23 -9.78
C LEU A 229 -17.68 -0.04 -11.04
N GLY A 230 -17.83 -1.12 -11.82
CA GLY A 230 -18.60 -1.11 -13.08
C GLY A 230 -20.08 -0.73 -12.92
N ASN A 231 -20.66 -0.94 -11.74
CA ASN A 231 -22.03 -0.54 -11.41
C ASN A 231 -22.16 0.92 -10.95
N GLY A 232 -21.09 1.72 -11.05
CA GLY A 232 -21.06 3.12 -10.61
C GLY A 232 -20.81 3.33 -9.11
N SER A 233 -20.77 2.26 -8.31
CA SER A 233 -20.43 2.35 -6.89
C SER A 233 -18.96 2.75 -6.68
N VAL A 234 -18.68 3.46 -5.59
CA VAL A 234 -17.34 3.94 -5.26
C VAL A 234 -16.90 3.36 -3.92
N ILE A 235 -15.72 2.73 -3.92
CA ILE A 235 -14.94 2.50 -2.72
C ILE A 235 -14.02 3.71 -2.56
N LYS A 236 -14.19 4.44 -1.47
CA LYS A 236 -13.53 5.73 -1.30
C LYS A 236 -12.03 5.59 -1.06
N ALA A 237 -11.26 6.53 -1.60
CA ALA A 237 -9.87 6.73 -1.25
C ALA A 237 -9.79 7.25 0.20
N ARG A 238 -8.74 6.87 0.93
CA ARG A 238 -8.46 7.46 2.24
C ARG A 238 -7.43 8.56 2.06
N VAL A 239 -7.69 9.71 2.66
CA VAL A 239 -6.84 10.91 2.52
C VAL A 239 -6.52 11.52 3.88
N TYR A 240 -5.31 12.05 4.00
CA TYR A 240 -4.97 12.96 5.08
C TYR A 240 -5.29 14.39 4.65
N LEU A 241 -6.04 15.11 5.48
CA LEU A 241 -6.50 16.47 5.16
C LEU A 241 -5.69 17.50 5.94
N ILE A 242 -5.47 18.64 5.29
CA ILE A 242 -4.83 19.82 5.86
C ILE A 242 -5.65 21.06 5.55
N ALA A 243 -5.49 22.10 6.35
CA ALA A 243 -6.02 23.42 6.01
C ALA A 243 -5.35 23.94 4.73
N ARG A 244 -6.15 24.51 3.84
CA ARG A 244 -5.68 25.27 2.68
C ARG A 244 -4.95 26.51 3.21
N THR A 245 -3.63 26.55 2.99
CA THR A 245 -2.77 27.70 3.27
C THR A 245 -2.86 28.73 2.15
#